data_AF-A0A9E3UX02-F1
#
_entry.id   AF-A0A9E3UX02-F1
#
_cell.length_a   1.000
_cell.length_b   1.000
_cell.length_c   1.000
_cell.angle_alpha   90.00
_cell.angle_beta   90.00
_cell.angle_gamma   90.00
#
_symmetry.space_group_name_H-M   'P 1'
#
loop_
_entity.id
_entity.type
_entity.pdbx_description
1 polymer ?
#
loop_
_entity_poly.entity_id
_entity_poly.type
_entity_poly.pdbx_seq_one_letter_code
_entity_poly.pdbx_strand_id
1 'polypeptide(L)' 'HILRDVWGQGHENDTHYLRVYIAHLREKIEADPSRPQLIATEPGVGYRLLEG' A
#
# COMPACT_ATOMS: atom_id res chain seq x y z
N HIS A 1 -3.13 13.98 11.72
CA HIS A 1 -2.78 14.83 10.58
C HIS A 1 -1.57 14.27 9.80
N ILE A 2 -1.44 12.93 9.64
CA ILE A 2 -0.29 12.27 8.96
C ILE A 2 -0.74 11.43 7.75
N LEU A 3 -1.99 10.94 7.76
CA LEU A 3 -2.55 10.16 6.64
C LEU A 3 -2.84 10.99 5.36
N ARG A 4 -2.78 12.33 5.42
CA ARG A 4 -2.96 13.21 4.26
C ARG A 4 -1.66 13.47 3.49
N ASP A 5 -0.50 13.44 4.15
CA ASP A 5 0.77 13.89 3.56
C ASP A 5 1.39 12.86 2.61
N VAL A 6 0.99 11.58 2.70
CA VAL A 6 1.59 10.52 1.88
C VAL A 6 0.80 10.25 0.60
N TRP A 7 -0.53 10.45 0.58
CA TRP A 7 -1.36 10.06 -0.58
C TRP A 7 -2.34 11.09 -1.13
N GLY A 8 -2.47 12.27 -0.52
CA GLY A 8 -3.28 13.37 -1.09
C GLY A 8 -4.80 13.09 -1.15
N GLN A 9 -5.59 14.15 -1.05
CA GLN A 9 -7.04 14.06 -1.13
C GLN A 9 -7.48 14.05 -2.61
N GLY A 10 -7.72 12.87 -3.17
CA GLY A 10 -8.54 12.72 -4.38
C GLY A 10 -7.94 11.88 -5.49
N HIS A 11 -7.89 10.55 -5.33
CA HIS A 11 -7.52 9.65 -6.43
C HIS A 11 -8.29 8.31 -6.35
N GLU A 12 -9.61 8.37 -6.36
CA GLU A 12 -10.47 7.17 -6.40
C GLU A 12 -10.19 6.32 -7.67
N ASN A 13 -9.80 6.96 -8.78
CA ASN A 13 -9.40 6.29 -10.02
C ASN A 13 -8.00 5.65 -9.98
N ASP A 14 -7.04 6.22 -9.24
CA ASP A 14 -5.68 5.64 -9.17
C ASP A 14 -5.59 4.47 -8.18
N THR A 15 -6.67 4.20 -7.44
CA THR A 15 -6.73 3.10 -6.48
C THR A 15 -6.55 1.74 -7.17
N HIS A 16 -7.02 1.59 -8.42
CA HIS A 16 -6.81 0.36 -9.19
C HIS A 16 -5.33 0.15 -9.56
N TYR A 17 -4.69 1.20 -10.08
CA TYR A 17 -3.25 1.15 -10.41
C TYR A 17 -2.40 0.95 -9.16
N LEU A 18 -2.73 1.63 -8.05
CA LEU A 18 -2.04 1.49 -6.78
C LEU A 18 -2.04 0.04 -6.28
N ARG A 19 -3.16 -0.68 -6.39
CA ARG A 19 -3.25 -2.11 -6.03
C ARG A 19 -2.28 -2.97 -6.84
N VAL A 20 -2.22 -2.76 -8.15
CA VAL A 20 -1.33 -3.50 -9.06
C VAL A 20 0.14 -3.18 -8.75
N TYR A 21 0.48 -1.92 -8.55
CA TYR A 21 1.83 -1.52 -8.18
C TYR A 21 2.27 -2.09 -6.83
N ILE A 22 1.38 -2.09 -5.83
CA ILE A 22 1.68 -2.69 -4.52
C ILE A 22 1.85 -4.21 -4.63
N ALA A 23 1.07 -4.89 -5.48
CA ALA A 23 1.27 -6.32 -5.74
C ALA A 23 2.67 -6.60 -6.30
N HIS A 24 3.07 -5.89 -7.37
CA HIS A 24 4.41 -6.02 -7.95
C HIS A 24 5.53 -5.60 -6.98
N LEU A 25 5.28 -4.64 -6.09
CA LEU A 25 6.25 -4.23 -5.10
C LEU A 25 6.45 -5.34 -4.06
N ARG A 26 5.36 -5.93 -3.54
CA ARG A 26 5.41 -7.04 -2.58
C ARG A 26 6.16 -8.24 -3.16
N GLU A 27 5.97 -8.57 -4.43
CA GLU A 27 6.74 -9.62 -5.13
C GLU A 27 8.26 -9.41 -5.08
N LYS A 28 8.71 -8.15 -4.97
CA LYS A 28 10.14 -7.81 -4.98
C LYS A 28 10.75 -7.71 -3.59
N ILE A 29 9.97 -7.32 -2.57
CA ILE A 29 10.50 -6.96 -1.25
C ILE A 29 10.02 -7.86 -0.11
N GLU A 30 8.86 -8.51 -0.26
CA GLU A 30 8.35 -9.41 0.76
C GLU A 30 8.98 -10.80 0.59
N ALA A 31 9.28 -11.47 1.69
CA ALA A 31 9.72 -12.87 1.65
C ALA A 31 8.60 -13.80 1.14
N ASP A 32 7.34 -13.49 1.47
CA ASP A 32 6.14 -14.15 0.96
C ASP A 32 5.08 -13.08 0.61
N PRO A 33 4.86 -12.77 -0.68
CA PRO A 33 3.89 -11.77 -1.10
C PRO A 33 2.44 -12.07 -0.70
N SER A 34 2.10 -13.35 -0.46
CA SER A 34 0.77 -13.75 0.00
C SER A 34 0.55 -13.50 1.49
N ARG A 35 1.64 -13.29 2.24
CA ARG A 35 1.67 -12.99 3.68
C ARG A 35 2.55 -11.75 3.94
N PRO A 36 2.14 -10.57 3.47
CA PRO A 36 2.96 -9.36 3.53
C PRO A 36 3.24 -8.95 4.98
N GLN A 37 4.50 -8.63 5.28
CA GLN A 37 4.98 -8.20 6.59
C GLN A 37 5.55 -6.78 6.55
N LEU A 38 5.93 -6.26 5.39
CA LEU A 38 6.45 -4.91 5.21
C LEU A 38 5.34 -3.92 4.84
N ILE A 39 4.39 -4.33 3.99
CA ILE A 39 3.30 -3.45 3.54
C ILE A 39 1.96 -3.97 4.06
N ALA A 40 1.33 -3.26 4.99
CA ALA A 40 -0.02 -3.53 5.46
C ALA A 40 -1.08 -2.92 4.53
N THR A 41 -2.21 -3.62 4.37
CA THR A 41 -3.41 -3.06 3.73
C THR A 41 -4.33 -2.52 4.81
N GLU A 42 -4.73 -1.24 4.71
CA GLU A 42 -5.72 -0.61 5.58
C GLU A 42 -7.06 -0.41 4.82
N PRO A 43 -8.10 -1.20 5.13
CA PRO A 43 -9.39 -1.10 4.46
C PRO A 43 -9.98 0.33 4.56
N GLY A 44 -10.39 0.89 3.44
CA GLY A 44 -10.96 2.24 3.36
C GLY A 44 -9.96 3.39 3.49
N VAL A 45 -8.66 3.09 3.67
CA VAL A 45 -7.60 4.09 3.81
C VAL A 45 -6.53 3.94 2.74
N GLY A 46 -5.97 2.73 2.56
CA GLY A 46 -4.90 2.50 1.59
C GLY A 46 -3.90 1.45 2.05
N TYR A 47 -2.61 1.77 1.94
CA TYR A 47 -1.51 0.89 2.35
C TYR A 47 -0.63 1.62 3.36
N ARG A 48 0.07 0.88 4.21
CA ARG A 48 1.03 1.44 5.17
C ARG A 48 2.29 0.61 5.18
N LEU A 49 3.45 1.27 5.21
CA LEU A 49 4.71 0.61 5.50
C LEU A 49 4.79 0.33 7.00
N LEU A 50 5.01 -0.93 7.36
CA LEU A 50 5.29 -1.32 8.73
C LEU A 50 6.80 -1.13 8.95
N GLU A 51 7.16 -0.25 9.88
CA GLU A 51 8.54 -0.19 10.37
C GLU A 51 8.79 -1.45 11.21
N GLY A 52 9.92 -2.12 10.92
CA GLY A 52 10.42 -3.22 11.74
C GLY A 52 11.08 -2.72 13.02
#